data_AF-A0A401JHY7-F1
#
_entry.id   AF-A0A401JHY7-F1
#
_cell.length_a   1.000
_cell.length_b   1.000
_cell.length_c   1.000
_cell.angle_alpha   90.00
_cell.angle_beta   90.00
_cell.angle_gamma   90.00
#
_symmetry.space_group_name_H-M   'P 1'
#
loop_
_entity.id
_entity.type
_entity.pdbx_description
1 polymer ?
#
loop_
_entity_poly.entity_id
_entity_poly.type
_entity_poly.pdbx_seq_one_letter_code
_entity_poly.pdbx_strand_id
1 'polypeptide(L)'
;MLLTPVAWMVSTCHLSRWGILTGAAFEYPTPNPALKRGAPLSRTLGVTIHYRRVFLKIIGLIGGMSWESTVPYYRQINETIKERLGGLHSAKIVLYSIDFHDVERLQHAGDWTAAGTMLSEAARSLEAAGSDFLVLCTNTMHKVAPSIEAAVTIPLLHIADPTAAEIKQAGHSTVGLLGTRFTMEEAFYRDRLSDRHGLQVIVPNAEDRDTIHRIIYEELCLGVVLPDSRSEYRRIMEVWHHKAQKALFLGAQKYPFSSASKIPGFRCLTPRPFTRGLRQKKRLPNDAQPIIREGLRKRAQLLDFALGVIMIDKAFADHFAADWIASWNKHDLDRILSHYTDDFELSSPVIIKVVGEQSGTLKGKKAVGSYWAKALQSVPNLHFELVATLVGVNSITLYYNGVRGPSAEVFHFNQDGKVTRAYAHYL
;
A
#
# COMPACT_ATOMS: atom_id res chain seq x y z
N MET A 1 9.60 6.77 -13.68
CA MET A 1 9.27 7.29 -12.34
C MET A 1 7.94 8.01 -12.45
N LEU A 2 6.89 7.47 -11.84
CA LEU A 2 5.49 7.90 -11.95
C LEU A 2 4.94 7.91 -10.52
N LEU A 3 4.61 9.08 -9.97
CA LEU A 3 4.15 9.26 -8.58
C LEU A 3 2.87 10.11 -8.57
N THR A 4 1.87 9.67 -7.79
CA THR A 4 0.58 10.34 -7.59
C THR A 4 0.75 11.62 -6.75
N PRO A 5 -0.22 12.56 -6.76
CA PRO A 5 -0.17 13.78 -5.94
C PRO A 5 0.07 13.52 -4.44
N VAL A 6 -0.41 12.39 -3.91
CA VAL A 6 -0.19 11.99 -2.50
C VAL A 6 1.21 11.44 -2.27
N ALA A 7 1.72 10.58 -3.17
CA ALA A 7 3.07 10.05 -3.05
C ALA A 7 4.12 11.17 -3.11
N TRP A 8 3.83 12.30 -3.76
CA TRP A 8 4.75 13.43 -3.85
C TRP A 8 4.58 14.50 -2.76
N MET A 9 3.34 14.77 -2.29
CA MET A 9 3.15 15.63 -1.11
C MET A 9 3.97 15.12 0.10
N VAL A 10 4.20 13.80 0.17
CA VAL A 10 5.05 13.17 1.19
C VAL A 10 6.51 13.00 0.73
N SER A 11 6.78 12.75 -0.55
CA SER A 11 8.16 12.51 -1.04
C SER A 11 8.97 13.78 -1.39
N THR A 12 8.40 14.97 -1.33
CA THR A 12 9.13 16.18 -1.81
C THR A 12 8.55 17.48 -1.33
N CYS A 13 7.79 17.42 -0.24
CA CYS A 13 8.10 18.36 0.83
C CYS A 13 9.61 18.32 1.04
N HIS A 14 10.32 19.35 0.56
CA HIS A 14 11.61 19.71 1.11
C HIS A 14 11.38 19.95 2.61
N LEU A 15 11.48 18.88 3.41
CA LEU A 15 11.44 18.90 4.88
C LEU A 15 12.46 19.92 5.43
N SER A 16 13.49 20.24 4.64
CA SER A 16 14.47 21.29 4.88
C SER A 16 13.94 22.73 4.70
N ARG A 17 13.01 22.98 3.76
CA ARG A 17 12.51 24.34 3.46
C ARG A 17 11.40 24.80 4.43
N TRP A 18 10.83 23.86 5.20
CA TRP A 18 9.79 24.09 6.22
C TRP A 18 10.22 23.74 7.65
N GLY A 19 11.53 23.58 7.89
CA GLY A 19 12.08 23.36 9.24
C GLY A 19 11.67 22.04 9.91
N ILE A 20 11.30 21.01 9.15
CA ILE A 20 10.90 19.69 9.68
C ILE A 20 12.14 18.86 10.09
N LEU A 21 13.33 19.30 9.67
CA LEU A 21 14.61 18.75 10.13
C LEU A 21 15.50 19.90 10.58
N THR A 22 15.30 20.41 11.80
CA THR A 22 16.30 21.26 12.46
C THR A 22 17.26 20.37 13.23
N GLY A 23 18.48 20.22 12.73
CA GLY A 23 19.56 19.59 13.48
C GLY A 23 20.14 20.56 14.49
N ALA A 24 19.73 20.45 15.76
CA ALA A 24 20.49 21.02 16.86
C ALA A 24 21.40 19.91 17.41
N ALA A 25 22.72 20.12 17.35
CA ALA A 25 23.67 19.31 18.10
C ALA A 25 23.56 19.74 19.57
N PHE A 26 22.97 18.89 20.41
CA PHE A 26 23.05 19.03 21.85
C PHE A 26 24.02 17.98 22.38
N GLU A 27 25.13 18.44 22.94
CA GLU A 27 25.99 17.60 23.77
C GLU A 27 25.28 17.39 25.12
N TYR A 28 25.08 16.13 25.50
CA TYR A 28 24.65 15.81 26.85
C TYR A 28 25.85 15.88 27.79
N PRO A 29 25.75 16.55 28.96
CA PRO A 29 26.75 16.39 30.01
C PRO A 29 26.71 14.94 30.50
N THR A 30 27.89 14.34 30.63
CA THR A 30 28.09 12.99 31.13
C THR A 30 27.49 12.83 32.55
N PRO A 31 26.95 11.66 32.91
CA PRO A 31 26.47 11.42 34.27
C PRO A 31 27.62 11.50 35.28
N ASN A 32 27.33 12.15 36.40
CA ASN A 32 28.17 12.36 37.58
C ASN A 32 29.03 11.13 37.97
N PRO A 33 30.37 11.25 38.10
CA PRO A 33 31.26 10.15 38.45
C PRO A 33 31.30 9.97 39.98
N ALA A 34 30.26 9.34 40.54
CA ALA A 34 30.25 8.98 41.95
C ALA A 34 29.78 7.52 42.13
N LEU A 35 30.64 6.57 41.74
CA LEU A 35 30.69 5.22 42.30
C LEU A 35 32.04 4.57 41.97
N LYS A 36 32.97 4.67 42.91
CA LYS A 36 34.24 3.93 42.91
C LYS A 36 34.00 2.51 43.45
N ARG A 37 34.48 1.48 42.72
CA ARG A 37 35.52 0.49 43.12
C ARG A 37 35.38 -0.87 42.37
N GLY A 38 36.46 -1.31 41.71
CA GLY A 38 36.83 -2.74 41.60
C GLY A 38 37.05 -3.39 40.21
N ALA A 39 38.27 -3.27 39.66
CA ALA A 39 38.98 -4.22 38.74
C ALA A 39 38.47 -4.42 37.27
N PRO A 40 39.26 -5.00 36.33
CA PRO A 40 39.97 -4.21 35.31
C PRO A 40 39.58 -4.50 33.83
N LEU A 41 39.72 -3.44 33.01
CA LEU A 41 40.07 -3.41 31.58
C LEU A 41 39.57 -4.56 30.67
N SER A 42 38.43 -4.33 30.00
CA SER A 42 38.30 -4.72 28.60
C SER A 42 38.12 -3.45 27.75
N ARG A 43 38.97 -3.29 26.73
CA ARG A 43 38.84 -2.21 25.74
C ARG A 43 37.55 -2.44 24.97
N THR A 44 36.47 -1.77 25.37
CA THR A 44 35.27 -1.67 24.53
C THR A 44 35.55 -0.61 23.47
N LEU A 45 35.60 -1.02 22.20
CA LEU A 45 35.49 -0.11 21.07
C LEU A 45 34.21 0.71 21.25
N GLY A 46 34.36 1.99 21.61
CA GLY A 46 33.26 2.93 21.69
C GLY A 46 32.69 3.17 20.30
N VAL A 47 31.71 2.37 19.90
CA VAL A 47 30.82 2.73 18.79
C VAL A 47 29.89 3.80 19.34
N THR A 48 30.24 5.07 19.11
CA THR A 48 29.31 6.17 19.34
C THR A 48 28.19 6.05 18.32
N ILE A 49 27.06 5.44 18.70
CA ILE A 49 25.84 5.45 17.89
C ILE A 49 25.27 6.87 17.97
N HIS A 50 25.49 7.67 16.93
CA HIS A 50 24.80 8.94 16.77
C HIS A 50 23.33 8.69 16.46
N TYR A 51 22.48 8.66 17.49
CA TYR A 51 21.04 8.78 17.30
C TYR A 51 20.73 10.20 16.84
N ARG A 52 20.62 10.41 15.52
CA ARG A 52 19.97 11.61 14.98
C ARG A 52 18.51 11.57 15.41
N ARG A 53 18.13 12.42 16.36
CA ARG A 53 16.74 12.61 16.77
C ARG A 53 15.98 13.23 15.60
N VAL A 54 15.21 12.42 14.89
CA VAL A 54 14.34 12.92 13.80
C VAL A 54 13.10 13.52 14.44
N PHE A 55 12.97 14.85 14.37
CA PHE A 55 11.75 15.54 14.80
C PHE A 55 10.68 15.41 13.70
N LEU A 56 9.86 14.36 13.81
CA LEU A 56 8.69 14.22 12.95
C LEU A 56 7.57 15.16 13.41
N LYS A 57 7.16 16.06 12.50
CA LYS A 57 5.92 16.84 12.63
C LYS A 57 4.70 15.92 12.61
N ILE A 58 3.66 16.30 13.33
CA ILE A 58 2.37 15.61 13.44
C ILE A 58 1.45 16.11 12.32
N ILE A 59 0.91 15.20 11.53
CA ILE A 59 0.04 15.51 10.39
C ILE A 59 -1.42 15.42 10.85
N GLY A 60 -2.18 16.50 10.66
CA GLY A 60 -3.64 16.48 10.81
C GLY A 60 -4.30 16.14 9.48
N LEU A 61 -4.98 15.01 9.39
CA LEU A 61 -5.75 14.61 8.22
C LEU A 61 -7.24 14.87 8.45
N ILE A 62 -7.87 15.66 7.56
CA ILE A 62 -9.34 15.77 7.47
C ILE A 62 -9.79 14.83 6.36
N GLY A 63 -10.33 13.68 6.74
CA GLY A 63 -10.73 12.59 5.83
C GLY A 63 -12.20 12.23 5.93
N GLY A 64 -12.54 11.06 5.39
CA GLY A 64 -13.92 10.57 5.34
C GLY A 64 -14.74 11.10 4.16
N MET A 65 -14.12 11.71 3.14
CA MET A 65 -14.83 12.33 2.00
C MET A 65 -14.41 11.78 0.61
N SER A 66 -14.47 10.47 0.37
CA SER A 66 -15.00 9.41 1.24
C SER A 66 -13.89 8.74 2.09
N TRP A 67 -14.27 7.79 2.96
CA TRP A 67 -13.27 7.05 3.74
C TRP A 67 -12.40 6.14 2.85
N GLU A 68 -12.97 5.64 1.73
CA GLU A 68 -12.25 4.84 0.75
C GLU A 68 -11.04 5.57 0.18
N SER A 69 -11.13 6.89 -0.05
CA SER A 69 -10.01 7.72 -0.53
C SER A 69 -9.04 8.11 0.59
N THR A 70 -9.48 8.07 1.85
CA THR A 70 -8.64 8.42 3.01
C THR A 70 -7.61 7.32 3.32
N VAL A 71 -7.97 6.05 3.14
CA VAL A 71 -7.05 4.91 3.36
C VAL A 71 -5.72 5.04 2.58
N PRO A 72 -5.73 5.37 1.28
CA PRO A 72 -4.52 5.66 0.52
C PRO A 72 -3.62 6.76 1.10
N TYR A 73 -4.18 7.83 1.68
CA TYR A 73 -3.37 8.88 2.34
C TYR A 73 -2.59 8.30 3.50
N TYR A 74 -3.28 7.66 4.44
CA TYR A 74 -2.65 7.05 5.61
C TYR A 74 -1.56 6.05 5.22
N ARG A 75 -1.84 5.19 4.24
CA ARG A 75 -0.88 4.19 3.74
C ARG A 75 0.35 4.84 3.14
N GLN A 76 0.19 5.72 2.15
CA GLN A 76 1.29 6.32 1.41
C GLN A 76 2.17 7.21 2.30
N ILE A 77 1.56 7.90 3.26
CA ILE A 77 2.31 8.69 4.24
C ILE A 77 3.23 7.79 5.08
N ASN A 78 2.69 6.69 5.62
CA ASN A 78 3.49 5.76 6.43
C ASN A 78 4.56 5.04 5.61
N GLU A 79 4.23 4.58 4.40
CA GLU A 79 5.20 3.95 3.48
C GLU A 79 6.35 4.91 3.17
N THR A 80 6.06 6.18 2.91
CA THR A 80 7.11 7.17 2.60
C THR A 80 7.99 7.46 3.82
N ILE A 81 7.44 7.53 5.03
CA ILE A 81 8.24 7.69 6.25
C ILE A 81 9.14 6.46 6.48
N LYS A 82 8.59 5.25 6.29
CA LYS A 82 9.35 4.00 6.38
C LYS A 82 10.49 3.97 5.36
N GLU A 83 10.23 4.37 4.11
CA GLU A 83 11.24 4.44 3.05
C GLU A 83 12.38 5.42 3.39
N ARG A 84 12.06 6.56 4.01
CA ARG A 84 13.04 7.61 4.33
C ARG A 84 13.86 7.35 5.57
N LEU A 85 13.24 6.80 6.61
CA LEU A 85 13.84 6.66 7.93
C LEU A 85 14.26 5.21 8.25
N GLY A 86 13.73 4.24 7.51
CA GLY A 86 14.02 2.82 7.71
C GLY A 86 13.46 2.24 9.00
N GLY A 87 13.81 0.98 9.27
CA GLY A 87 13.43 0.27 10.49
C GLY A 87 11.91 0.18 10.69
N LEU A 88 11.48 0.49 11.91
CA LEU A 88 10.07 0.51 12.33
C LEU A 88 9.50 1.93 12.44
N HIS A 89 10.12 2.91 11.77
CA HIS A 89 9.59 4.28 11.77
C HIS A 89 8.25 4.36 11.04
N SER A 90 7.30 5.07 11.65
CA SER A 90 5.98 5.39 11.11
C SER A 90 5.69 6.88 11.23
N ALA A 91 4.69 7.36 10.51
CA ALA A 91 4.27 8.75 10.57
C ALA A 91 3.49 9.04 11.86
N LYS A 92 3.61 10.26 12.39
CA LYS A 92 2.72 10.77 13.43
C LYS A 92 1.52 11.43 12.77
N ILE A 93 0.34 10.82 12.92
CA ILE A 93 -0.89 11.24 12.24
C ILE A 93 -2.02 11.35 13.27
N VAL A 94 -2.77 12.44 13.21
CA VAL A 94 -4.10 12.55 13.80
C VAL A 94 -5.10 12.63 12.64
N LEU A 95 -6.07 11.73 12.60
CA LEU A 95 -7.09 11.67 11.55
C LEU A 95 -8.46 12.02 12.13
N TYR A 96 -9.07 13.07 11.61
CA TYR A 96 -10.48 13.37 11.81
C TYR A 96 -11.23 12.85 10.59
N SER A 97 -11.97 11.74 10.75
CA SER A 97 -12.79 11.18 9.68
C SER A 97 -14.24 11.62 9.86
N ILE A 98 -14.75 12.42 8.93
CA ILE A 98 -16.11 12.95 8.97
C ILE A 98 -17.08 11.89 8.43
N ASP A 99 -18.34 11.95 8.86
CA ASP A 99 -19.43 11.24 8.19
C ASP A 99 -19.69 11.90 6.83
N PHE A 100 -19.41 11.17 5.74
CA PHE A 100 -19.52 11.73 4.40
C PHE A 100 -20.95 12.15 4.05
N HIS A 101 -21.96 11.51 4.65
CA HIS A 101 -23.35 11.79 4.35
C HIS A 101 -23.72 13.26 4.65
N ASP A 102 -23.22 13.79 5.77
CA ASP A 102 -23.49 15.18 6.14
C ASP A 102 -22.85 16.17 5.15
N VAL A 103 -21.63 15.89 4.72
CA VAL A 103 -20.91 16.73 3.75
C VAL A 103 -21.57 16.67 2.38
N GLU A 104 -21.95 15.48 1.92
CA GLU A 104 -22.61 15.26 0.63
C GLU A 104 -23.95 16.00 0.57
N ARG A 105 -24.78 15.91 1.61
CA ARG A 105 -26.05 16.65 1.70
C ARG A 105 -25.85 18.16 1.58
N LEU A 106 -24.84 18.71 2.24
CA LEU A 106 -24.51 20.14 2.16
C LEU A 106 -24.01 20.54 0.77
N GLN A 107 -23.20 19.69 0.11
CA GLN A 107 -22.77 19.90 -1.28
C GLN A 107 -23.95 19.97 -2.24
N HIS A 108 -24.89 19.02 -2.13
CA HIS A 108 -26.09 18.97 -2.98
C HIS A 108 -27.05 20.13 -2.71
N ALA A 109 -27.16 20.59 -1.47
CA ALA A 109 -27.91 21.78 -1.11
C ALA A 109 -27.22 23.09 -1.51
N GLY A 110 -25.95 23.05 -1.93
CA GLY A 110 -25.15 24.24 -2.20
C GLY A 110 -24.76 25.04 -0.96
N ASP A 111 -24.90 24.46 0.23
CA ASP A 111 -24.61 25.10 1.52
C ASP A 111 -23.11 24.97 1.88
N TRP A 112 -22.29 25.69 1.10
CA TRP A 112 -20.84 25.72 1.27
C TRP A 112 -20.42 26.43 2.56
N THR A 113 -21.27 27.29 3.11
CA THR A 113 -21.02 27.97 4.39
C THR A 113 -21.07 26.98 5.54
N ALA A 114 -22.14 26.18 5.65
CA ALA A 114 -22.24 25.15 6.68
C ALA A 114 -21.16 24.07 6.51
N ALA A 115 -20.87 23.67 5.27
CA ALA A 115 -19.76 22.76 4.97
C ALA A 115 -18.40 23.31 5.43
N GLY A 116 -18.16 24.61 5.21
CA GLY A 116 -16.96 25.31 5.68
C GLY A 116 -16.87 25.33 7.20
N THR A 117 -17.97 25.60 7.90
CA THR A 117 -18.04 25.56 9.38
C THR A 117 -17.70 24.17 9.91
N MET A 118 -18.32 23.13 9.35
CA MET A 118 -18.08 21.73 9.73
C MET A 118 -16.60 21.33 9.56
N LEU A 119 -15.98 21.67 8.42
CA LEU A 119 -14.57 21.36 8.20
C LEU A 119 -13.63 22.21 9.07
N SER A 120 -14.04 23.42 9.43
CA SER A 120 -13.30 24.30 10.34
C SER A 120 -13.28 23.73 11.77
N GLU A 121 -14.37 23.09 12.22
CA GLU A 121 -14.41 22.40 13.51
C GLU A 121 -13.49 21.18 13.56
N ALA A 122 -13.47 20.39 12.47
CA ALA A 122 -12.52 19.29 12.33
C ALA A 122 -11.07 19.79 12.35
N ALA A 123 -10.78 20.90 11.67
CA ALA A 123 -9.46 21.54 11.67
C ALA A 123 -9.02 21.99 13.06
N ARG A 124 -9.89 22.69 13.82
CA ARG A 124 -9.63 23.10 15.20
C ARG A 124 -9.38 21.90 16.12
N SER A 125 -10.13 20.82 15.93
CA SER A 125 -9.95 19.58 16.70
C SER A 125 -8.57 18.96 16.45
N LEU A 126 -8.10 18.98 15.20
CA LEU A 126 -6.77 18.48 14.83
C LEU A 126 -5.64 19.36 15.37
N GLU A 127 -5.80 20.68 15.34
CA GLU A 127 -4.87 21.63 15.95
C GLU A 127 -4.78 21.41 17.47
N ALA A 128 -5.93 21.30 18.16
CA ALA A 128 -5.98 21.01 19.59
C ALA A 128 -5.37 19.64 19.95
N ALA A 129 -5.42 18.67 19.04
CA ALA A 129 -4.75 17.37 19.17
C ALA A 129 -3.23 17.41 18.91
N GLY A 130 -2.66 18.59 18.62
CA GLY A 130 -1.23 18.80 18.42
C GLY A 130 -0.73 18.59 17.00
N SER A 131 -1.60 18.68 15.99
CA SER A 131 -1.15 18.66 14.59
C SER A 131 -0.32 19.90 14.27
N ASP A 132 0.80 19.73 13.56
CA ASP A 132 1.65 20.83 13.14
C ASP A 132 1.21 21.47 11.82
N PHE A 133 0.42 20.74 11.03
CA PHE A 133 -0.18 21.19 9.77
C PHE A 133 -1.35 20.30 9.37
N LEU A 134 -2.19 20.80 8.46
CA LEU A 134 -3.39 20.12 7.99
C LEU A 134 -3.24 19.63 6.54
N VAL A 135 -3.92 18.54 6.24
CA VAL A 135 -4.14 17.99 4.89
C VAL A 135 -5.61 17.66 4.76
N LEU A 136 -6.24 18.19 3.71
CA LEU A 136 -7.61 17.86 3.35
C LEU A 136 -7.64 16.72 2.33
N CYS A 137 -8.19 15.56 2.70
CA CYS A 137 -8.11 14.33 1.92
C CYS A 137 -9.20 14.22 0.82
N THR A 138 -9.51 15.33 0.15
CA THR A 138 -10.52 15.40 -0.92
C THR A 138 -10.27 16.61 -1.82
N ASN A 139 -10.56 16.51 -3.12
CA ASN A 139 -10.42 17.63 -4.04
C ASN A 139 -11.55 18.65 -3.87
N THR A 140 -12.80 18.19 -3.88
CA THR A 140 -14.00 19.04 -3.90
C THR A 140 -14.01 20.03 -2.73
N MET A 141 -13.68 19.57 -1.52
CA MET A 141 -13.79 20.42 -0.32
C MET A 141 -12.69 21.47 -0.20
N HIS A 142 -11.70 21.50 -1.10
CA HIS A 142 -10.80 22.66 -1.20
C HIS A 142 -11.55 23.94 -1.58
N LYS A 143 -12.80 23.84 -2.06
CA LYS A 143 -13.70 24.99 -2.20
C LYS A 143 -13.86 25.79 -0.90
N VAL A 144 -13.84 25.12 0.26
CA VAL A 144 -13.94 25.76 1.58
C VAL A 144 -12.58 25.83 2.30
N ALA A 145 -11.47 25.64 1.59
CA ALA A 145 -10.12 25.80 2.15
C ALA A 145 -9.91 27.17 2.83
N PRO A 146 -10.41 28.31 2.30
CA PRO A 146 -10.27 29.60 2.98
C PRO A 146 -10.91 29.62 4.38
N SER A 147 -12.06 28.96 4.56
CA SER A 147 -12.72 28.87 5.87
C SER A 147 -11.88 28.04 6.85
N ILE A 148 -11.30 26.94 6.38
CA ILE A 148 -10.41 26.09 7.18
C ILE A 148 -9.13 26.85 7.57
N GLU A 149 -8.49 27.52 6.62
CA GLU A 149 -7.28 28.33 6.84
C GLU A 149 -7.52 29.48 7.83
N ALA A 150 -8.70 30.10 7.79
CA ALA A 150 -9.06 31.15 8.74
C ALA A 150 -9.39 30.63 10.15
N ALA A 151 -9.71 29.34 10.29
CA ALA A 151 -10.18 28.76 11.54
C ALA A 151 -9.07 28.25 12.47
N VAL A 152 -7.84 28.11 11.96
CA VAL A 152 -6.69 27.56 12.69
C VAL A 152 -5.43 28.41 12.44
N THR A 153 -4.41 28.24 13.28
CA THR A 153 -3.11 28.92 13.12
C THR A 153 -2.08 28.08 12.36
N ILE A 154 -2.26 26.75 12.35
CA ILE A 154 -1.40 25.82 11.61
C ILE A 154 -1.70 25.80 10.10
N PRO A 155 -0.68 25.59 9.24
CA PRO A 155 -0.87 25.70 7.80
C PRO A 155 -1.69 24.54 7.21
N LEU A 156 -2.58 24.84 6.26
CA LEU A 156 -3.23 23.86 5.40
C LEU A 156 -2.41 23.63 4.13
N LEU A 157 -2.00 22.38 3.88
CA LEU A 157 -1.36 21.99 2.62
C LEU A 157 -2.43 21.79 1.54
N HIS A 158 -2.65 22.83 0.75
CA HIS A 158 -3.62 22.80 -0.34
C HIS A 158 -3.18 21.85 -1.47
N ILE A 159 -4.01 20.88 -1.84
CA ILE A 159 -3.63 19.77 -2.74
C ILE A 159 -3.22 20.22 -4.17
N ALA A 160 -3.79 21.30 -4.68
CA ALA A 160 -3.46 21.84 -6.00
C ALA A 160 -1.99 22.34 -6.11
N ASP A 161 -1.39 22.81 -5.01
CA ASP A 161 -0.05 23.39 -5.04
C ASP A 161 1.07 22.36 -5.31
N PRO A 162 1.17 21.23 -4.57
CA PRO A 162 2.13 20.18 -4.91
C PRO A 162 1.81 19.52 -6.26
N THR A 163 0.52 19.45 -6.62
CA THR A 163 0.10 18.94 -7.92
C THR A 163 0.64 19.79 -9.08
N ALA A 164 0.55 21.13 -8.96
CA ALA A 164 1.06 22.04 -9.98
C ALA A 164 2.59 22.03 -10.07
N ALA A 165 3.27 21.92 -8.93
CA ALA A 165 4.73 21.77 -8.90
C ALA A 165 5.17 20.53 -9.70
N GLU A 166 4.42 19.42 -9.60
CA GLU A 166 4.71 18.19 -10.34
C GLU A 166 4.44 18.29 -11.83
N ILE A 167 3.32 18.91 -12.21
CA ILE A 167 3.00 19.13 -13.63
C ILE A 167 4.14 19.92 -14.30
N LYS A 168 4.64 20.97 -13.64
CA LYS A 168 5.74 21.80 -14.13
C LYS A 168 7.07 21.05 -14.17
N GLN A 169 7.42 20.30 -13.13
CA GLN A 169 8.64 19.48 -13.11
C GLN A 169 8.65 18.42 -14.21
N ALA A 170 7.47 17.88 -14.56
CA ALA A 170 7.33 16.95 -15.67
C ALA A 170 7.38 17.62 -17.06
N GLY A 171 7.56 18.95 -17.13
CA GLY A 171 7.69 19.72 -18.38
C GLY A 171 6.36 20.01 -19.07
N HIS A 172 5.25 19.95 -18.34
CA HIS A 172 3.91 20.20 -18.87
C HIS A 172 3.40 21.59 -18.45
N SER A 173 2.78 22.30 -19.39
CA SER A 173 2.11 23.59 -19.18
C SER A 173 0.58 23.49 -19.30
N THR A 174 0.06 22.36 -19.78
CA THR A 174 -1.37 22.11 -19.98
C THR A 174 -1.75 20.81 -19.27
N VAL A 175 -2.90 20.78 -18.59
CA VAL A 175 -3.35 19.66 -17.75
C VAL A 175 -4.85 19.39 -17.97
N GLY A 176 -5.20 18.10 -18.08
CA GLY A 176 -6.57 17.61 -18.03
C GLY A 176 -7.04 17.42 -16.59
N LEU A 177 -8.16 18.03 -16.24
CA LEU A 177 -8.74 17.91 -14.91
C LEU A 177 -10.01 17.04 -14.96
N LEU A 178 -9.96 15.90 -14.28
CA LEU A 178 -11.10 15.02 -14.03
C LEU A 178 -11.41 15.03 -12.53
N GLY A 179 -12.69 15.12 -12.19
CA GLY A 179 -13.11 15.16 -10.80
C GLY A 179 -14.62 15.21 -10.71
N THR A 180 -15.14 15.60 -9.57
CA THR A 180 -16.56 15.95 -9.47
C THR A 180 -16.87 17.12 -10.40
N ARG A 181 -18.14 17.27 -10.82
CA ARG A 181 -18.63 18.45 -11.53
C ARG A 181 -18.14 19.76 -10.87
N PHE A 182 -18.26 19.86 -9.55
CA PHE A 182 -17.75 21.01 -8.78
C PHE A 182 -16.28 21.32 -9.07
N THR A 183 -15.41 20.30 -9.04
CA THR A 183 -13.96 20.49 -9.26
C THR A 183 -13.64 20.87 -10.71
N MET A 184 -14.41 20.38 -11.67
CA MET A 184 -14.18 20.64 -13.10
C MET A 184 -14.79 21.96 -13.58
N GLU A 185 -15.92 22.37 -13.02
CA GLU A 185 -16.67 23.52 -13.51
C GLU A 185 -16.40 24.79 -12.72
N GLU A 186 -16.08 24.69 -11.43
CA GLU A 186 -15.89 25.86 -10.59
C GLU A 186 -14.44 26.35 -10.49
N ALA A 187 -14.31 27.61 -10.09
CA ALA A 187 -13.07 28.37 -10.00
C ALA A 187 -12.03 27.77 -9.03
N PHE A 188 -12.44 27.32 -7.84
CA PHE A 188 -11.53 27.11 -6.69
C PHE A 188 -10.30 26.24 -6.97
N TYR A 189 -10.43 25.20 -7.82
CA TYR A 189 -9.33 24.32 -8.17
C TYR A 189 -8.63 24.76 -9.46
N ARG A 190 -9.42 25.10 -10.49
CA ARG A 190 -8.92 25.47 -11.81
C ARG A 190 -8.15 26.78 -11.80
N ASP A 191 -8.70 27.79 -11.13
CA ASP A 191 -8.12 29.12 -11.06
C ASP A 191 -6.86 29.08 -10.20
N ARG A 192 -6.83 28.26 -9.14
CA ARG A 192 -5.59 28.04 -8.38
C ARG A 192 -4.48 27.42 -9.24
N LEU A 193 -4.79 26.43 -10.09
CA LEU A 193 -3.80 25.88 -11.03
C LEU A 193 -3.39 26.91 -12.11
N SER A 194 -4.34 27.70 -12.59
CA SER A 194 -4.12 28.64 -13.69
C SER A 194 -3.40 29.90 -13.21
N ASP A 195 -4.01 30.64 -12.28
CA ASP A 195 -3.56 31.97 -11.85
C ASP A 195 -2.30 31.90 -11.00
N ARG A 196 -2.23 30.93 -10.07
CA ARG A 196 -1.08 30.81 -9.16
C ARG A 196 0.10 30.06 -9.76
N HIS A 197 -0.16 29.12 -10.68
CA HIS A 197 0.89 28.23 -11.18
C HIS A 197 1.13 28.32 -12.69
N GLY A 198 0.34 29.09 -13.43
CA GLY A 198 0.50 29.32 -14.87
C GLY A 198 0.13 28.12 -15.74
N LEU A 199 -0.73 27.21 -15.25
CA LEU A 199 -1.13 26.01 -15.98
C LEU A 199 -2.41 26.23 -16.76
N GLN A 200 -2.43 25.81 -18.02
CA GLN A 200 -3.66 25.75 -18.79
C GLN A 200 -4.47 24.52 -18.38
N VAL A 201 -5.64 24.72 -17.77
CA VAL A 201 -6.53 23.62 -17.35
C VAL A 201 -7.63 23.39 -18.38
N ILE A 202 -7.78 22.16 -18.83
CA ILE A 202 -8.86 21.72 -19.71
C ILE A 202 -9.76 20.70 -18.97
N VAL A 203 -11.07 20.76 -19.21
CA VAL A 203 -12.09 19.83 -18.63
C VAL A 203 -13.06 19.24 -19.66
N PRO A 204 -13.55 17.98 -19.46
CA PRO A 204 -14.45 17.28 -20.41
C PRO A 204 -15.65 18.09 -20.87
N ASN A 205 -16.30 17.66 -21.96
CA ASN A 205 -17.60 18.23 -22.35
C ASN A 205 -18.66 17.95 -21.26
N ALA A 206 -19.83 18.59 -21.34
CA ALA A 206 -20.84 18.49 -20.28
C ALA A 206 -21.28 17.04 -20.00
N GLU A 207 -21.54 16.25 -21.06
CA GLU A 207 -21.99 14.85 -20.94
C GLU A 207 -20.93 13.95 -20.27
N ASP A 208 -19.66 14.11 -20.65
CA ASP A 208 -18.55 13.38 -20.05
C ASP A 208 -18.34 13.78 -18.58
N ARG A 209 -18.54 15.07 -18.23
CA ARG A 209 -18.46 15.54 -16.85
C ARG A 209 -19.58 14.96 -15.99
N ASP A 210 -20.79 14.86 -16.52
CA ASP A 210 -21.93 14.24 -15.85
C ASP A 210 -21.70 12.74 -15.60
N THR A 211 -21.17 12.05 -16.61
CA THR A 211 -20.79 10.64 -16.50
C THR A 211 -19.75 10.42 -15.39
N ILE A 212 -18.70 11.24 -15.36
CA ILE A 212 -17.64 11.18 -14.33
C ILE A 212 -18.23 11.46 -12.94
N HIS A 213 -19.04 12.52 -12.80
CA HIS A 213 -19.63 12.89 -11.52
C HIS A 213 -20.52 11.76 -10.98
N ARG A 214 -21.39 11.19 -11.82
CA ARG A 214 -22.24 10.05 -11.49
C ARG A 214 -21.42 8.85 -10.99
N ILE A 215 -20.39 8.44 -11.73
CA ILE A 215 -19.53 7.31 -11.35
C ILE A 215 -18.85 7.56 -9.99
N ILE A 216 -18.41 8.79 -9.71
CA ILE A 216 -17.77 9.11 -8.43
C ILE A 216 -18.72 8.86 -7.26
N TYR A 217 -19.93 9.43 -7.28
CA TYR A 217 -20.87 9.35 -6.15
C TYR A 217 -21.59 8.00 -6.06
N GLU A 218 -22.07 7.46 -7.18
CA GLU A 218 -22.89 6.24 -7.19
C GLU A 218 -22.06 4.95 -7.13
N GLU A 219 -20.76 5.01 -7.44
CA GLU A 219 -19.92 3.81 -7.50
C GLU A 219 -18.68 3.96 -6.61
N LEU A 220 -17.80 4.92 -6.91
CA LEU A 220 -16.48 4.98 -6.28
C LEU A 220 -16.54 5.31 -4.78
N CYS A 221 -17.43 6.23 -4.39
CA CYS A 221 -17.68 6.58 -2.98
C CYS A 221 -18.36 5.45 -2.19
N LEU A 222 -18.85 4.41 -2.87
CA LEU A 222 -19.40 3.18 -2.27
C LEU A 222 -18.43 2.00 -2.38
N GLY A 223 -17.20 2.24 -2.84
CA GLY A 223 -16.20 1.20 -3.07
C GLY A 223 -16.50 0.27 -4.26
N VAL A 224 -17.44 0.63 -5.13
CA VAL A 224 -17.82 -0.13 -6.32
C VAL A 224 -17.00 0.35 -7.52
N VAL A 225 -16.41 -0.59 -8.26
CA VAL A 225 -15.68 -0.30 -9.51
C VAL A 225 -16.26 -1.19 -10.61
N LEU A 226 -16.97 -0.58 -11.56
CA LEU A 226 -17.57 -1.29 -12.68
C LEU A 226 -16.64 -1.27 -13.93
N PRO A 227 -16.56 -2.37 -14.69
CA PRO A 227 -15.79 -2.41 -15.94
C PRO A 227 -16.26 -1.38 -16.98
N ASP A 228 -17.57 -1.11 -17.04
CA ASP A 228 -18.15 -0.16 -17.99
C ASP A 228 -17.77 1.27 -17.62
N SER A 229 -17.90 1.65 -16.35
CA SER A 229 -17.44 2.94 -15.82
C SER A 229 -15.95 3.16 -16.06
N ARG A 230 -15.12 2.12 -15.90
CA ARG A 230 -13.70 2.18 -16.26
C ARG A 230 -13.47 2.40 -17.75
N SER A 231 -14.33 1.82 -18.60
CA SER A 231 -14.26 1.98 -20.05
C SER A 231 -14.67 3.39 -20.46
N GLU A 232 -15.67 3.98 -19.81
CA GLU A 232 -16.05 5.38 -20.01
C GLU A 232 -14.93 6.35 -19.63
N TYR A 233 -14.31 6.18 -18.46
CA TYR A 233 -13.13 6.99 -18.09
C TYR A 233 -12.02 6.93 -19.14
N ARG A 234 -11.76 5.74 -19.71
CA ARG A 234 -10.76 5.58 -20.78
C ARG A 234 -11.17 6.28 -22.06
N ARG A 235 -12.42 6.11 -22.50
CA ARG A 235 -12.96 6.80 -23.68
C ARG A 235 -12.79 8.31 -23.55
N ILE A 236 -13.15 8.87 -22.39
CA ILE A 236 -13.00 10.30 -22.11
C ILE A 236 -11.53 10.72 -22.17
N MET A 237 -10.63 9.98 -21.52
CA MET A 237 -9.18 10.24 -21.57
C MET A 237 -8.60 10.13 -22.99
N GLU A 238 -9.08 9.20 -23.82
CA GLU A 238 -8.63 8.97 -25.20
C GLU A 238 -9.02 10.10 -26.13
N VAL A 239 -10.28 10.55 -26.08
CA VAL A 239 -10.76 11.72 -26.85
C VAL A 239 -9.89 12.95 -26.60
N TRP A 240 -9.34 13.04 -25.39
CA TRP A 240 -8.59 14.18 -24.90
C TRP A 240 -7.10 14.10 -25.21
N HIS A 241 -6.54 12.89 -25.23
CA HIS A 241 -5.18 12.65 -25.68
C HIS A 241 -4.94 13.19 -27.10
N HIS A 242 -5.93 13.05 -27.99
CA HIS A 242 -5.85 13.57 -29.35
C HIS A 242 -5.94 15.10 -29.45
N LYS A 243 -6.64 15.76 -28.51
CA LYS A 243 -6.83 17.22 -28.51
C LYS A 243 -5.74 17.98 -27.76
N ALA A 244 -5.10 17.35 -26.78
CA ALA A 244 -4.31 18.05 -25.77
C ALA A 244 -2.86 17.57 -25.72
N GLN A 245 -2.24 17.26 -26.87
CA GLN A 245 -0.84 16.80 -26.95
C GLN A 245 0.02 17.44 -25.84
N LYS A 246 0.41 16.62 -24.83
CA LYS A 246 1.08 16.98 -23.56
C LYS A 246 0.20 17.30 -22.32
N ALA A 247 -1.04 16.82 -22.23
CA ALA A 247 -1.84 16.92 -20.99
C ALA A 247 -1.57 15.78 -19.99
N LEU A 248 -1.36 16.15 -18.72
CA LEU A 248 -1.39 15.24 -17.57
C LEU A 248 -2.82 15.21 -17.00
N PHE A 249 -3.35 14.03 -16.64
CA PHE A 249 -4.71 13.91 -16.10
C PHE A 249 -4.69 13.73 -14.58
N LEU A 250 -5.46 14.56 -13.87
CA LEU A 250 -5.74 14.43 -12.44
C LEU A 250 -7.11 13.79 -12.28
N GLY A 251 -7.22 12.72 -11.49
CA GLY A 251 -8.47 12.03 -11.21
C GLY A 251 -8.47 11.45 -9.80
N ALA A 252 -9.66 11.13 -9.28
CA ALA A 252 -9.85 10.57 -7.94
C ALA A 252 -8.85 9.44 -7.65
N GLN A 253 -8.18 9.54 -6.51
CA GLN A 253 -6.91 8.91 -6.13
C GLN A 253 -6.82 7.38 -6.10
N LYS A 254 -7.83 6.67 -6.58
CA LYS A 254 -7.94 5.24 -6.42
C LYS A 254 -8.06 4.57 -7.80
N TYR A 255 -7.02 3.79 -8.10
CA TYR A 255 -7.02 2.59 -8.96
C TYR A 255 -6.40 2.70 -10.37
N PRO A 256 -5.72 1.62 -10.80
CA PRO A 256 -4.71 1.69 -11.83
C PRO A 256 -5.36 1.70 -13.21
N PHE A 257 -5.29 2.83 -13.91
CA PHE A 257 -5.44 2.85 -15.37
C PHE A 257 -4.16 2.29 -16.03
N SER A 258 -3.76 1.07 -15.66
CA SER A 258 -2.52 0.42 -16.12
C SER A 258 -2.48 0.14 -17.64
N SER A 259 -3.60 0.31 -18.35
CA SER A 259 -3.64 0.20 -19.81
C SER A 259 -3.63 1.55 -20.54
N ALA A 260 -3.91 2.67 -19.87
CA ALA A 260 -3.86 3.99 -20.51
C ALA A 260 -2.40 4.43 -20.76
N SER A 261 -1.45 3.88 -20.00
CA SER A 261 0.00 4.03 -20.25
C SER A 261 0.52 3.38 -21.54
N LYS A 262 -0.36 2.82 -22.40
CA LYS A 262 -0.02 2.28 -23.72
C LYS A 262 -0.46 3.17 -24.89
N ILE A 263 -1.10 4.31 -24.62
CA ILE A 263 -1.41 5.31 -25.65
C ILE A 263 -0.16 6.16 -25.89
N PRO A 264 0.41 6.21 -27.13
CA PRO A 264 1.62 6.98 -27.41
C PRO A 264 1.44 8.48 -27.10
N GLY A 265 2.21 9.00 -26.12
CA GLY A 265 2.16 10.40 -25.66
C GLY A 265 1.34 10.64 -24.38
N PHE A 266 0.69 9.60 -23.83
CA PHE A 266 -0.12 9.70 -22.61
C PHE A 266 0.72 9.43 -21.36
N ARG A 267 0.81 10.41 -20.44
CA ARG A 267 1.41 10.22 -19.10
C ARG A 267 0.34 10.30 -18.03
N CYS A 268 -0.08 9.15 -17.53
CA CYS A 268 -0.90 9.04 -16.33
C CYS A 268 0.04 8.85 -15.13
N LEU A 269 -0.03 9.74 -14.14
CA LEU A 269 0.69 9.57 -12.88
C LEU A 269 -0.05 8.56 -12.00
N THR A 270 0.11 7.27 -12.33
CA THR A 270 -0.31 6.13 -11.50
C THR A 270 0.84 5.11 -11.44
N PRO A 271 1.02 4.38 -10.32
CA PRO A 271 2.02 3.34 -10.24
C PRO A 271 1.76 2.25 -11.29
N ARG A 272 2.81 1.78 -11.99
CA ARG A 272 2.73 0.59 -12.85
C ARG A 272 3.01 -0.66 -12.02
N PRO A 273 2.17 -1.70 -12.08
CA PRO A 273 2.60 -3.08 -11.90
C PRO A 273 3.25 -3.59 -13.20
N PHE A 274 4.29 -4.38 -13.04
CA PHE A 274 4.91 -5.14 -14.12
C PHE A 274 4.00 -6.33 -14.48
N THR A 275 3.59 -6.47 -15.74
CA THR A 275 3.46 -7.74 -16.50
C THR A 275 2.73 -7.53 -17.82
N ARG A 276 3.15 -8.29 -18.84
CA ARG A 276 2.80 -8.19 -20.25
C ARG A 276 2.06 -9.47 -20.65
N GLY A 277 0.87 -9.33 -21.22
CA GLY A 277 0.25 -10.29 -22.13
C GLY A 277 -0.50 -11.47 -21.51
N LEU A 278 -1.80 -11.55 -21.77
CA LEU A 278 -2.47 -12.67 -22.46
C LEU A 278 -3.95 -12.29 -22.65
N ARG A 279 -4.37 -12.25 -23.93
CA ARG A 279 -5.78 -12.19 -24.33
C ARG A 279 -6.27 -13.63 -24.44
N GLN A 280 -7.50 -13.91 -23.99
CA GLN A 280 -8.52 -14.59 -24.81
C GLN A 280 -9.91 -14.53 -24.16
N LYS A 281 -10.94 -14.58 -25.02
CA LYS A 281 -12.38 -14.35 -24.81
C LYS A 281 -13.09 -15.58 -24.21
N LYS A 282 -14.21 -15.35 -23.50
CA LYS A 282 -15.57 -15.84 -23.87
C LYS A 282 -16.63 -15.30 -22.89
N ARG A 283 -17.87 -15.17 -23.36
CA ARG A 283 -19.03 -14.52 -22.73
C ARG A 283 -20.18 -15.54 -22.62
N LEU A 284 -21.10 -15.26 -21.67
CA LEU A 284 -22.51 -15.71 -21.49
C LEU A 284 -22.77 -16.90 -20.54
N PRO A 285 -23.96 -17.05 -19.91
CA PRO A 285 -24.98 -16.06 -19.47
C PRO A 285 -25.53 -16.33 -18.03
N ASN A 286 -26.63 -15.63 -17.69
CA ASN A 286 -27.38 -15.49 -16.42
C ASN A 286 -27.65 -16.79 -15.62
N ASP A 287 -27.51 -16.66 -14.29
CA ASP A 287 -28.48 -17.04 -13.23
C ASP A 287 -27.85 -16.78 -11.86
N ALA A 288 -27.98 -15.53 -11.38
CA ALA A 288 -27.16 -14.97 -10.32
C ALA A 288 -27.90 -14.87 -8.97
N GLN A 289 -27.87 -15.93 -8.18
CA GLN A 289 -28.02 -15.83 -6.72
C GLN A 289 -27.00 -16.68 -5.91
N PRO A 290 -26.46 -17.81 -6.40
CA PRO A 290 -25.28 -18.46 -5.78
C PRO A 290 -23.96 -17.70 -6.04
N ILE A 291 -23.93 -16.88 -7.10
CA ILE A 291 -22.74 -16.20 -7.65
C ILE A 291 -22.22 -15.09 -6.73
N ILE A 292 -23.02 -14.53 -5.81
CA ILE A 292 -22.57 -13.44 -4.93
C ILE A 292 -21.59 -13.96 -3.87
N ARG A 293 -21.81 -15.17 -3.32
CA ARG A 293 -20.87 -15.80 -2.37
C ARG A 293 -19.59 -16.26 -3.06
N GLU A 294 -19.69 -16.76 -4.28
CA GLU A 294 -18.53 -17.18 -5.08
C GLU A 294 -17.76 -15.98 -5.67
N GLY A 295 -18.48 -14.88 -5.98
CA GLY A 295 -17.95 -13.63 -6.51
C GLY A 295 -17.22 -12.80 -5.46
N LEU A 296 -17.64 -12.85 -4.19
CA LEU A 296 -16.90 -12.30 -3.06
C LEU A 296 -15.62 -13.12 -2.77
N ARG A 297 -15.68 -14.46 -2.90
CA ARG A 297 -14.51 -15.34 -2.85
C ARG A 297 -13.53 -15.07 -3.99
N LYS A 298 -14.04 -14.91 -5.23
CA LYS A 298 -13.25 -14.54 -6.41
C LYS A 298 -12.69 -13.11 -6.32
N ARG A 299 -13.39 -12.15 -5.72
CA ARG A 299 -12.89 -10.78 -5.47
C ARG A 299 -11.82 -10.73 -4.38
N ALA A 300 -11.91 -11.56 -3.33
CA ALA A 300 -10.84 -11.73 -2.36
C ALA A 300 -9.58 -12.31 -3.04
N GLN A 301 -9.73 -13.38 -3.82
CA GLN A 301 -8.64 -13.97 -4.62
C GLN A 301 -8.04 -13.01 -5.67
N LEU A 302 -8.84 -12.11 -6.25
CA LEU A 302 -8.37 -11.10 -7.22
C LEU A 302 -7.65 -9.90 -6.57
N LEU A 303 -7.97 -9.58 -5.30
CA LEU A 303 -7.22 -8.60 -4.50
C LEU A 303 -5.89 -9.17 -4.00
N ASP A 304 -5.85 -10.46 -3.68
CA ASP A 304 -4.64 -11.23 -3.34
C ASP A 304 -3.64 -11.24 -4.52
N PHE A 305 -4.17 -11.39 -5.73
CA PHE A 305 -3.41 -11.35 -6.98
C PHE A 305 -2.77 -9.98 -7.26
N ALA A 306 -3.35 -8.90 -6.76
CA ALA A 306 -2.89 -7.52 -7.00
C ALA A 306 -1.85 -7.03 -5.96
N LEU A 307 -1.70 -7.71 -4.83
CA LEU A 307 -0.76 -7.35 -3.74
C LEU A 307 0.41 -8.33 -3.59
N GLY A 308 0.45 -9.44 -4.33
CA GLY A 308 1.45 -10.49 -4.12
C GLY A 308 1.33 -11.17 -2.75
N VAL A 309 0.20 -10.97 -2.08
CA VAL A 309 -0.16 -11.60 -0.80
C VAL A 309 -1.24 -12.60 -1.13
N ILE A 310 -0.92 -13.90 -1.12
CA ILE A 310 -1.96 -14.93 -1.16
C ILE A 310 -2.62 -14.91 0.20
N MET A 311 -3.89 -14.53 0.33
CA MET A 311 -4.62 -14.95 1.53
C MET A 311 -4.77 -16.45 1.45
N ILE A 312 -3.91 -17.12 2.20
CA ILE A 312 -4.01 -18.55 2.40
C ILE A 312 -5.28 -18.77 3.21
N ASP A 313 -6.31 -19.32 2.56
CA ASP A 313 -7.50 -19.71 3.28
C ASP A 313 -7.29 -21.06 3.98
N LYS A 314 -8.15 -21.34 4.96
CA LYS A 314 -8.09 -22.56 5.76
C LYS A 314 -8.20 -23.83 4.90
N ALA A 315 -8.97 -23.77 3.81
CA ALA A 315 -9.17 -24.92 2.92
C ALA A 315 -7.90 -25.28 2.14
N PHE A 316 -7.20 -24.29 1.58
CA PHE A 316 -5.90 -24.48 0.98
C PHE A 316 -4.90 -25.02 2.00
N ALA A 317 -4.87 -24.44 3.21
CA ALA A 317 -3.93 -24.83 4.23
C ALA A 317 -4.11 -26.27 4.70
N ASP A 318 -5.36 -26.68 4.94
CA ASP A 318 -5.68 -28.04 5.36
C ASP A 318 -5.41 -29.05 4.23
N HIS A 319 -5.68 -28.69 2.96
CA HIS A 319 -5.34 -29.53 1.81
C HIS A 319 -3.83 -29.69 1.63
N PHE A 320 -3.07 -28.59 1.70
CA PHE A 320 -1.62 -28.62 1.65
C PHE A 320 -1.04 -29.45 2.78
N ALA A 321 -1.50 -29.25 4.02
CA ALA A 321 -1.03 -29.98 5.19
C ALA A 321 -1.25 -31.49 5.03
N ALA A 322 -2.46 -31.89 4.63
CA ALA A 322 -2.80 -33.30 4.43
C ALA A 322 -1.94 -33.95 3.34
N ASP A 323 -1.78 -33.27 2.19
CA ASP A 323 -1.00 -33.82 1.08
C ASP A 323 0.50 -33.85 1.38
N TRP A 324 1.03 -32.82 2.03
CA TRP A 324 2.43 -32.74 2.44
C TRP A 324 2.78 -33.86 3.44
N ILE A 325 1.95 -34.05 4.48
CA ILE A 325 2.13 -35.14 5.47
C ILE A 325 2.02 -36.50 4.79
N ALA A 326 1.02 -36.70 3.91
CA ALA A 326 0.87 -37.96 3.19
C ALA A 326 2.06 -38.26 2.27
N SER A 327 2.63 -37.24 1.63
CA SER A 327 3.79 -37.39 0.75
C SER A 327 5.04 -37.80 1.51
N TRP A 328 5.28 -37.15 2.66
CA TRP A 328 6.36 -37.54 3.57
C TRP A 328 6.18 -38.95 4.13
N ASN A 329 4.98 -39.30 4.58
CA ASN A 329 4.68 -40.62 5.15
C ASN A 329 4.73 -41.75 4.11
N LYS A 330 4.56 -41.44 2.82
CA LYS A 330 4.75 -42.38 1.70
C LYS A 330 6.19 -42.42 1.17
N HIS A 331 7.07 -41.56 1.69
CA HIS A 331 8.46 -41.41 1.26
C HIS A 331 8.58 -41.06 -0.24
N ASP A 332 7.58 -40.36 -0.77
CA ASP A 332 7.48 -39.98 -2.18
C ASP A 332 8.18 -38.64 -2.41
N LEU A 333 9.49 -38.71 -2.69
CA LEU A 333 10.33 -37.53 -2.84
C LEU A 333 9.87 -36.60 -3.99
N ASP A 334 9.40 -37.17 -5.09
CA ASP A 334 8.94 -36.39 -6.24
C ASP A 334 7.68 -35.62 -5.89
N ARG A 335 6.74 -36.25 -5.16
CA ARG A 335 5.54 -35.59 -4.68
C ARG A 335 5.86 -34.52 -3.63
N ILE A 336 6.78 -34.79 -2.70
CA ILE A 336 7.27 -33.79 -1.74
C ILE A 336 7.81 -32.57 -2.49
N LEU A 337 8.75 -32.76 -3.42
CA LEU A 337 9.37 -31.67 -4.17
C LEU A 337 8.38 -30.95 -5.09
N SER A 338 7.30 -31.62 -5.52
CA SER A 338 6.27 -31.00 -6.34
C SER A 338 5.61 -29.80 -5.65
N HIS A 339 5.60 -29.73 -4.31
CA HIS A 339 5.03 -28.62 -3.55
C HIS A 339 5.85 -27.32 -3.62
N TYR A 340 7.10 -27.37 -4.09
CA TYR A 340 8.05 -26.27 -4.00
C TYR A 340 8.34 -25.66 -5.39
N THR A 341 8.78 -24.39 -5.42
CA THR A 341 9.36 -23.79 -6.63
C THR A 341 10.76 -24.37 -6.89
N ASP A 342 11.28 -24.26 -8.11
CA ASP A 342 12.57 -24.87 -8.44
C ASP A 342 13.75 -24.21 -7.69
N ASP A 343 13.59 -22.95 -7.29
CA ASP A 343 14.57 -22.08 -6.65
C ASP A 343 14.35 -21.84 -5.15
N PHE A 344 13.45 -22.61 -4.52
CA PHE A 344 13.04 -22.39 -3.12
C PHE A 344 14.19 -22.48 -2.12
N GLU A 345 14.03 -21.82 -0.97
CA GLU A 345 15.01 -21.82 0.13
C GLU A 345 14.47 -22.63 1.32
N LEU A 346 15.27 -23.56 1.83
CA LEU A 346 14.99 -24.33 3.06
C LEU A 346 15.99 -23.94 4.14
N SER A 347 15.52 -23.56 5.33
CA SER A 347 16.35 -23.33 6.50
C SER A 347 16.03 -24.33 7.61
N SER A 348 17.07 -24.97 8.17
CA SER A 348 16.93 -25.93 9.26
C SER A 348 18.24 -26.05 10.06
N PRO A 349 18.20 -26.05 11.41
CA PRO A 349 19.38 -26.32 12.23
C PRO A 349 19.95 -27.74 12.02
N VAL A 350 19.19 -28.67 11.43
CA VAL A 350 19.67 -30.02 11.09
C VAL A 350 20.59 -29.99 9.87
N ILE A 351 20.42 -29.02 8.96
CA ILE A 351 21.31 -28.85 7.80
C ILE A 351 22.74 -28.56 8.26
N ILE A 352 22.91 -27.69 9.27
CA ILE A 352 24.23 -27.38 9.85
C ILE A 352 24.91 -28.67 10.35
N LYS A 353 24.15 -29.52 11.05
CA LYS A 353 24.66 -30.74 11.69
C LYS A 353 24.97 -31.87 10.69
N VAL A 354 24.20 -31.97 9.60
CA VAL A 354 24.26 -33.12 8.68
C VAL A 354 25.04 -32.81 7.40
N VAL A 355 24.92 -31.58 6.90
CA VAL A 355 25.55 -31.14 5.64
C VAL A 355 26.81 -30.29 5.90
N GLY A 356 26.97 -29.75 7.12
CA GLY A 356 28.11 -28.89 7.48
C GLY A 356 28.03 -27.46 6.93
N GLU A 357 26.91 -27.11 6.28
CA GLU A 357 26.65 -25.78 5.74
C GLU A 357 26.32 -24.81 6.89
N GLN A 358 27.25 -23.90 7.21
CA GLN A 358 27.14 -23.02 8.39
C GLN A 358 25.96 -22.06 8.33
N SER A 359 25.48 -21.72 7.13
CA SER A 359 24.28 -20.90 6.97
C SER A 359 22.99 -21.61 7.37
N GLY A 360 23.02 -22.94 7.55
CA GLY A 360 21.85 -23.77 7.85
C GLY A 360 20.77 -23.71 6.77
N THR A 361 21.12 -23.26 5.56
CA THR A 361 20.19 -22.95 4.49
C THR A 361 20.62 -23.62 3.19
N LEU A 362 19.67 -24.26 2.50
CA LEU A 362 19.87 -24.85 1.18
C LEU A 362 18.93 -24.19 0.17
N LYS A 363 19.37 -24.03 -1.07
CA LYS A 363 18.60 -23.39 -2.14
C LYS A 363 18.43 -24.30 -3.36
N GLY A 364 17.19 -24.36 -3.84
CA GLY A 364 16.76 -25.07 -5.03
C GLY A 364 16.53 -26.56 -4.83
N LYS A 365 15.62 -27.11 -5.65
CA LYS A 365 15.18 -28.52 -5.57
C LYS A 365 16.29 -29.53 -5.65
N LYS A 366 17.34 -29.26 -6.43
CA LYS A 366 18.46 -30.20 -6.57
C LYS A 366 19.22 -30.39 -5.26
N ALA A 367 19.57 -29.29 -4.59
CA ALA A 367 20.31 -29.33 -3.34
C ALA A 367 19.45 -29.86 -2.19
N VAL A 368 18.22 -29.36 -2.06
CA VAL A 368 17.29 -29.77 -1.00
C VAL A 368 16.81 -31.21 -1.21
N GLY A 369 16.49 -31.59 -2.45
CA GLY A 369 16.08 -32.96 -2.79
C GLY A 369 17.17 -33.99 -2.50
N SER A 370 18.44 -33.67 -2.79
CA SER A 370 19.57 -34.54 -2.43
C SER A 370 19.71 -34.71 -0.92
N TYR A 371 19.44 -33.65 -0.15
CA TYR A 371 19.43 -33.69 1.31
C TYR A 371 18.26 -34.54 1.86
N TRP A 372 17.04 -34.34 1.36
CA TRP A 372 15.88 -35.11 1.76
C TRP A 372 15.93 -36.58 1.33
N ALA A 373 16.46 -36.90 0.15
CA ALA A 373 16.67 -38.28 -0.30
C ALA A 373 17.53 -39.07 0.70
N LYS A 374 18.63 -38.47 1.16
CA LYS A 374 19.50 -39.06 2.19
C LYS A 374 18.76 -39.21 3.52
N ALA A 375 17.93 -38.25 3.90
CA ALA A 375 17.15 -38.30 5.14
C ALA A 375 16.12 -39.44 5.12
N LEU A 376 15.38 -39.60 4.02
CA LEU A 376 14.41 -40.68 3.82
C LEU A 376 15.08 -42.06 3.86
N GLN A 377 16.24 -42.22 3.22
CA GLN A 377 17.03 -43.45 3.28
C GLN A 377 17.55 -43.77 4.69
N SER A 378 17.92 -42.73 5.46
CA SER A 378 18.48 -42.89 6.81
C SER A 378 17.43 -43.16 7.88
N VAL A 379 16.15 -42.86 7.60
CA VAL A 379 15.04 -43.04 8.56
C VAL A 379 13.87 -43.77 7.87
N PRO A 380 13.96 -45.10 7.68
CA PRO A 380 12.96 -45.87 6.91
C PRO A 380 11.56 -45.91 7.55
N ASN A 381 11.48 -45.68 8.85
CA ASN A 381 10.21 -45.62 9.59
C ASN A 381 9.75 -44.16 9.82
N LEU A 382 10.21 -43.22 9.00
CA LEU A 382 9.80 -41.82 9.10
C LEU A 382 8.28 -41.73 8.96
N HIS A 383 7.66 -41.16 9.99
CA HIS A 383 6.23 -40.89 10.04
C HIS A 383 6.00 -39.56 10.75
N PHE A 384 5.14 -38.75 10.18
CA PHE A 384 4.70 -37.46 10.69
C PHE A 384 3.21 -37.52 11.04
N GLU A 385 2.88 -37.12 12.26
CA GLU A 385 1.52 -36.96 12.73
C GLU A 385 1.21 -35.47 12.85
N LEU A 386 0.27 -34.98 12.04
CA LEU A 386 -0.14 -33.58 12.07
C LEU A 386 -0.89 -33.27 13.37
N VAL A 387 -0.41 -32.28 14.13
CA VAL A 387 -1.05 -31.81 15.36
C VAL A 387 -1.92 -30.59 15.08
N ALA A 388 -1.40 -29.61 14.33
CA ALA A 388 -2.14 -28.41 13.98
C ALA A 388 -1.65 -27.75 12.69
N THR A 389 -2.59 -27.12 11.98
CA THR A 389 -2.34 -26.24 10.84
C THR A 389 -2.70 -24.81 11.21
N LEU A 390 -1.70 -23.94 11.31
CA LEU A 390 -1.87 -22.51 11.58
C LEU A 390 -1.75 -21.70 10.29
N VAL A 391 -2.67 -20.76 10.10
CA VAL A 391 -2.81 -19.99 8.87
C VAL A 391 -2.34 -18.55 9.13
N GLY A 392 -1.38 -18.10 8.34
CA GLY A 392 -0.88 -16.72 8.31
C GLY A 392 -1.29 -15.99 7.04
N VAL A 393 -0.97 -14.69 6.97
CA VAL A 393 -1.37 -13.81 5.86
C VAL A 393 -0.78 -14.24 4.51
N ASN A 394 0.41 -14.86 4.49
CA ASN A 394 1.07 -15.38 3.28
C ASN A 394 1.90 -16.65 3.56
N SER A 395 1.60 -17.32 4.67
CA SER A 395 2.32 -18.50 5.12
C SER A 395 1.41 -19.48 5.86
N ILE A 396 1.86 -20.73 5.93
CA ILE A 396 1.26 -21.76 6.79
C ILE A 396 2.33 -22.21 7.77
N THR A 397 1.95 -22.50 9.00
CA THR A 397 2.78 -23.28 9.93
C THR A 397 2.13 -24.62 10.17
N LEU A 398 2.87 -25.69 9.87
CA LEU A 398 2.49 -27.05 10.25
C LEU A 398 3.18 -27.40 11.55
N TYR A 399 2.40 -27.72 12.58
CA TYR A 399 2.90 -28.30 13.81
C TYR A 399 2.59 -29.79 13.79
N TYR A 400 3.62 -30.63 13.85
CA TYR A 400 3.49 -32.08 13.73
C TYR A 400 4.52 -32.80 14.60
N ASN A 401 4.20 -34.03 14.98
CA ASN A 401 5.13 -34.91 15.67
C ASN A 401 5.91 -35.71 14.63
N GLY A 402 7.23 -35.57 14.62
CA GLY A 402 8.12 -36.41 13.81
C GLY A 402 8.98 -37.32 14.67
N VAL A 403 9.89 -38.05 14.01
CA VAL A 403 10.78 -39.03 14.67
C VAL A 403 11.68 -38.42 15.75
N ARG A 404 11.91 -37.10 15.69
CA ARG A 404 12.76 -36.35 16.64
C ARG A 404 11.96 -35.56 17.67
N GLY A 405 10.64 -35.78 17.75
CA GLY A 405 9.73 -35.03 18.59
C GLY A 405 8.97 -33.94 17.84
N PRO A 406 8.31 -33.03 18.58
CA PRO A 406 7.47 -31.98 17.99
C PRO A 406 8.28 -31.03 17.11
N SER A 407 7.74 -30.75 15.94
CA SER A 407 8.37 -29.91 14.91
C SER A 407 7.36 -28.88 14.40
N ALA A 408 7.83 -27.68 14.10
CA ALA A 408 7.04 -26.62 13.49
C ALA A 408 7.71 -26.15 12.21
N GLU A 409 7.07 -26.35 11.05
CA GLU A 409 7.60 -25.91 9.77
C GLU A 409 6.74 -24.81 9.17
N VAL A 410 7.37 -23.67 8.85
CA VAL A 410 6.72 -22.49 8.28
C VAL A 410 6.98 -22.44 6.79
N PHE A 411 5.92 -22.39 5.99
CA PHE A 411 5.96 -22.39 4.53
C PHE A 411 5.44 -21.06 3.99
N HIS A 412 6.20 -20.41 3.10
CA HIS A 412 5.79 -19.22 2.37
C HIS A 412 5.53 -19.56 0.90
N PHE A 413 4.46 -19.05 0.33
CA PHE A 413 3.95 -19.47 -0.98
C PHE A 413 4.08 -18.39 -2.05
N ASN A 414 4.36 -18.79 -3.30
CA ASN A 414 4.19 -17.93 -4.49
C ASN A 414 2.75 -18.02 -5.00
N GLN A 415 2.40 -17.16 -5.96
CA GLN A 415 1.06 -17.06 -6.56
C GLN A 415 0.50 -18.38 -7.14
N ASP A 416 1.35 -19.35 -7.46
CA ASP A 416 0.96 -20.68 -7.96
C ASP A 416 0.67 -21.69 -6.84
N GLY A 417 0.68 -21.25 -5.58
CA GLY A 417 0.52 -22.11 -4.41
C GLY A 417 1.72 -23.01 -4.15
N LYS A 418 2.91 -22.67 -4.68
CA LYS A 418 4.16 -23.40 -4.46
C LYS A 418 5.01 -22.73 -3.39
N VAL A 419 5.66 -23.53 -2.56
CA VAL A 419 6.54 -23.05 -1.49
C VAL A 419 7.81 -22.43 -2.07
N THR A 420 8.10 -21.19 -1.68
CA THR A 420 9.31 -20.44 -2.03
C THR A 420 10.32 -20.39 -0.89
N ARG A 421 9.86 -20.44 0.36
CA ARG A 421 10.70 -20.54 1.55
C ARG A 421 10.08 -21.46 2.59
N ALA A 422 10.90 -22.29 3.20
CA ALA A 422 10.52 -23.18 4.29
C ALA A 422 11.49 -23.03 5.47
N TYR A 423 10.95 -22.92 6.69
CA TYR A 423 11.73 -22.80 7.92
C TYR A 423 11.32 -23.88 8.90
N ALA A 424 12.20 -24.85 9.12
CA ALA A 424 11.95 -25.96 10.03
C ALA A 424 12.51 -25.67 11.43
N HIS A 425 11.62 -25.73 12.42
CA HIS A 425 11.93 -25.54 13.83
C HIS A 425 11.65 -26.84 14.58
N TYR A 426 12.52 -27.17 15.53
CA TYR A 426 12.42 -28.38 16.34
C TYR A 426 12.45 -27.97 17.81
N LEU A 427 11.69 -28.67 18.66
CA LEU A 427 11.68 -28.46 20.10
C LEU A 427 12.98 -28.96 20.76
#